data_AF-A0A9W6FZH3-F1
#
_entry.id   AF-A0A9W6FZH3-F1
#
_cell.length_a   1.000
_cell.length_b   1.000
_cell.length_c   1.000
_cell.angle_alpha   90.00
_cell.angle_beta   90.00
_cell.angle_gamma   90.00
#
_symmetry.space_group_name_H-M   'P 1'
#
loop_
_entity.id
_entity.type
_entity.pdbx_description
1 polymer ?
#
loop_
_entity_poly.entity_id
_entity_poly.type
_entity_poly.pdbx_seq_one_letter_code
_entity_poly.pdbx_strand_id
1 'polypeptide(L)'
;MTEEKRGKGGLRIDPFELKLAREVERLLFPKSSPVCTWNCIGVKNRTAGMLGGDYFDAITLPDSRLALIVGDVTGHGLHASVVMSMLYGFIHHAAFDQIEPKELAAQVNAFLSHFAERSRTFDLYFSTTLFMGIIDPTTLELDYINAGHVPPLIRRADGIIELSPTTNPLGYFGTLDIPPASFSLEAGDRLLLYTDGIIEAVNPAGDRFGLERLKEALAGNVPDHLEFLDRVFADLRSFGAVDPPEDDCTLLVVDIHGPVPP
;
A
#
# COMPACT_ATOMS: atom_id res chain seq x y z
N MET A 1 -10.30 -39.18 -39.81
CA MET A 1 -10.25 -40.08 -38.64
C MET A 1 -8.79 -40.39 -38.42
N THR A 2 -8.10 -40.03 -37.35
CA THR A 2 -8.40 -39.52 -36.00
C THR A 2 -6.96 -39.23 -35.45
N GLU A 3 -6.60 -38.32 -34.58
CA GLU A 3 -7.30 -37.59 -33.54
C GLU A 3 -6.34 -36.47 -33.07
N GLU A 4 -6.53 -35.25 -33.57
CA GLU A 4 -6.09 -34.05 -32.87
C GLU A 4 -7.02 -33.85 -31.69
N LYS A 5 -6.52 -34.09 -30.46
CA LYS A 5 -7.07 -33.52 -29.20
C LYS A 5 -6.20 -33.92 -28.00
N ARG A 6 -4.96 -33.44 -27.95
CA ARG A 6 -4.28 -33.22 -26.66
C ARG A 6 -4.55 -31.78 -26.25
N GLY A 7 -5.64 -31.59 -25.51
CA GLY A 7 -5.97 -30.33 -24.88
C GLY A 7 -4.82 -29.88 -23.97
N LYS A 8 -4.46 -28.61 -24.08
CA LYS A 8 -3.62 -27.89 -23.12
C LYS A 8 -4.31 -27.95 -21.76
N GLY A 9 -3.98 -28.95 -20.94
CA GLY A 9 -4.31 -28.94 -19.52
C GLY A 9 -3.49 -27.87 -18.86
N GLY A 10 -4.02 -26.65 -18.75
CA GLY A 10 -3.41 -25.61 -17.92
C GLY A 10 -3.27 -26.15 -16.49
N LEU A 11 -2.14 -25.85 -15.83
CA LEU A 11 -2.00 -26.12 -14.40
C LEU A 11 -3.19 -25.47 -13.69
N ARG A 12 -4.06 -26.30 -13.14
CA ARG A 12 -5.20 -25.84 -12.34
C ARG A 12 -4.73 -25.93 -10.89
N ILE A 13 -4.45 -24.78 -10.29
CA ILE A 13 -4.15 -24.72 -8.86
C ILE A 13 -5.42 -25.16 -8.12
N ASP A 14 -5.26 -26.01 -7.11
CA ASP A 14 -6.38 -26.47 -6.30
C ASP A 14 -7.08 -25.25 -5.65
N PRO A 15 -8.39 -25.04 -5.88
CA PRO A 15 -9.13 -23.97 -5.25
C PRO A 15 -9.05 -23.97 -3.71
N PHE A 16 -8.88 -25.14 -3.10
CA PHE A 16 -8.70 -25.26 -1.66
C PHE A 16 -7.36 -24.65 -1.20
N GLU A 17 -6.27 -24.96 -1.90
CA GLU A 17 -4.93 -24.41 -1.62
C GLU A 17 -4.90 -22.89 -1.78
N LEU A 18 -5.52 -22.35 -2.83
CA LEU A 18 -5.62 -20.90 -3.03
C LEU A 18 -6.43 -20.22 -1.92
N LYS A 19 -7.53 -20.85 -1.48
CA LYS A 19 -8.32 -20.33 -0.37
C LYS A 19 -7.53 -20.35 0.93
N LEU A 20 -6.80 -21.42 1.21
CA LEU A 20 -5.97 -21.52 2.41
C LEU A 20 -4.87 -20.47 2.39
N ALA A 21 -4.16 -20.32 1.27
CA ALA A 21 -3.13 -19.29 1.10
C ALA A 21 -3.69 -17.89 1.36
N ARG A 22 -4.89 -17.59 0.83
CA ARG A 22 -5.58 -16.32 1.09
C ARG A 22 -5.84 -16.09 2.57
N GLU A 23 -6.35 -17.10 3.29
CA GLU A 23 -6.62 -16.96 4.71
C GLU A 23 -5.33 -16.73 5.52
N VAL A 24 -4.20 -17.32 5.10
CA VAL A 24 -2.88 -17.09 5.71
C VAL A 24 -2.36 -15.69 5.40
N GLU A 25 -2.45 -15.23 4.14
CA GLU A 25 -2.02 -13.88 3.73
C GLU A 25 -2.76 -12.80 4.53
N ARG A 26 -4.06 -12.99 4.78
CA ARG A 26 -4.87 -12.06 5.60
C ARG A 26 -4.46 -12.01 7.06
N LEU A 27 -3.64 -12.95 7.55
CA LEU A 27 -3.06 -12.87 8.89
C LEU A 27 -1.88 -11.92 8.98
N LEU A 28 -1.28 -11.57 7.85
CA LEU A 28 -0.20 -10.58 7.80
C LEU A 28 -0.78 -9.21 8.18
N PHE A 29 -1.86 -8.79 7.54
CA PHE A 29 -2.39 -7.44 7.66
C PHE A 29 -3.04 -7.10 9.02
N PRO A 30 -3.00 -5.82 9.43
CA PRO A 30 -3.61 -5.36 10.69
C PRO A 30 -5.11 -5.63 10.69
N LYS A 31 -5.59 -6.23 11.79
CA LYS A 31 -7.03 -6.54 12.00
C LYS A 31 -7.78 -5.44 12.75
N SER A 32 -7.04 -4.54 13.37
CA SER A 32 -7.56 -3.43 14.16
C SER A 32 -6.53 -2.30 14.17
N SER A 33 -7.01 -1.06 14.27
CA SER A 33 -6.15 0.09 14.55
C SER A 33 -5.53 -0.05 15.94
N PRO A 34 -4.26 0.36 16.12
CA PRO A 34 -3.76 0.73 17.44
C PRO A 34 -4.71 1.75 18.09
N VAL A 35 -5.05 1.54 19.36
CA VAL A 35 -5.87 2.49 20.13
C VAL A 35 -4.94 3.56 20.67
N CYS A 36 -5.10 4.80 20.22
CA CYS A 36 -4.35 5.94 20.75
C CYS A 36 -5.21 7.21 20.78
N THR A 37 -4.75 8.23 21.49
CA THR A 37 -5.51 9.49 21.67
C THR A 37 -5.26 10.51 20.55
N TRP A 38 -4.09 10.43 19.91
CA TRP A 38 -3.61 11.44 18.97
C TRP A 38 -4.01 11.15 17.51
N ASN A 39 -4.44 9.93 17.19
CA ASN A 39 -4.98 9.59 15.88
C ASN A 39 -6.05 8.49 15.91
N CYS A 40 -6.66 8.28 14.75
CA CYS A 40 -7.39 7.05 14.40
C CYS A 40 -6.95 6.54 13.02
N ILE A 41 -6.87 5.21 12.86
CA ILE A 41 -6.40 4.57 11.64
C ILE A 41 -7.49 3.64 11.09
N GLY A 42 -7.72 3.72 9.78
CA GLY A 42 -8.58 2.77 9.07
C GLY A 42 -7.84 2.18 7.90
N VAL A 43 -8.12 0.91 7.60
CA VAL A 43 -7.64 0.26 6.38
C VAL A 43 -8.77 -0.48 5.70
N LYS A 44 -8.82 -0.39 4.37
CA LYS A 44 -9.69 -1.21 3.56
C LYS A 44 -8.99 -1.64 2.28
N ASN A 45 -8.97 -2.95 2.05
CA ASN A 45 -8.37 -3.58 0.88
C ASN A 45 -9.40 -4.45 0.14
N ARG A 46 -9.28 -4.46 -1.18
CA ARG A 46 -9.94 -5.37 -2.11
C ARG A 46 -8.91 -5.90 -3.10
N THR A 47 -8.59 -7.18 -2.99
CA THR A 47 -7.67 -7.85 -3.91
C THR A 47 -8.32 -8.11 -5.27
N ALA A 48 -7.57 -7.96 -6.37
CA ALA A 48 -7.99 -8.34 -7.71
C ALA A 48 -8.20 -9.85 -7.85
N GLY A 49 -7.38 -10.62 -7.15
CA GLY A 49 -7.42 -12.07 -7.12
C GLY A 49 -7.79 -12.66 -5.76
N MET A 50 -7.46 -13.94 -5.62
CA MET A 50 -7.50 -14.62 -4.32
C MET A 50 -6.36 -14.19 -3.40
N LEU A 51 -5.25 -13.72 -3.97
CA LEU A 51 -4.05 -13.26 -3.28
C LEU A 51 -3.64 -11.91 -3.88
N GLY A 52 -3.03 -11.05 -3.09
CA GLY A 52 -2.64 -9.69 -3.47
C GLY A 52 -1.12 -9.47 -3.60
N GLY A 53 -0.74 -8.48 -4.40
CA GLY A 53 0.59 -7.88 -4.44
C GLY A 53 0.73 -6.70 -3.48
N ASP A 54 -0.38 -6.06 -3.12
CA ASP A 54 -0.41 -4.96 -2.13
C ASP A 54 0.00 -5.44 -0.73
N TYR A 55 0.85 -4.66 -0.07
CA TYR A 55 1.11 -4.79 1.37
C TYR A 55 0.98 -3.46 2.08
N PHE A 56 0.46 -3.51 3.30
CA PHE A 56 0.25 -2.32 4.11
C PHE A 56 0.28 -2.67 5.59
N ASP A 57 0.71 -1.72 6.41
CA ASP A 57 0.65 -1.85 7.87
C ASP A 57 0.70 -0.48 8.57
N ALA A 58 0.26 -0.47 9.83
CA ALA A 58 0.36 0.66 10.76
C ALA A 58 0.90 0.13 12.11
N ILE A 59 2.20 0.30 12.32
CA ILE A 59 2.94 -0.33 13.42
C ILE A 59 3.27 0.73 14.48
N THR A 60 2.82 0.51 15.71
CA THR A 60 3.33 1.28 16.86
C THR A 60 4.71 0.75 17.24
N LEU A 61 5.73 1.60 17.09
CA LEU A 61 7.12 1.29 17.37
C LEU A 61 7.40 1.26 18.88
N PRO A 62 8.52 0.64 19.32
CA PRO A 62 8.88 0.57 20.75
C PRO A 62 9.01 1.93 21.47
N ASP A 63 9.32 3.00 20.73
CA ASP A 63 9.39 4.38 21.21
C ASP A 63 8.08 5.17 21.06
N SER A 64 6.97 4.47 20.79
CA SER A 64 5.62 5.04 20.58
C SER A 64 5.42 5.82 19.29
N ARG A 65 6.44 5.94 18.41
CA ARG A 65 6.24 6.45 17.04
C ARG A 65 5.34 5.51 16.24
N LEU A 66 4.68 6.04 15.22
CA LEU A 66 3.82 5.26 14.33
C LEU A 66 4.50 5.10 12.96
N ALA A 67 4.84 3.86 12.59
CA ALA A 67 5.26 3.54 11.23
C ALA A 67 4.04 3.23 10.36
N LEU A 68 3.97 3.86 9.18
CA LEU A 68 2.98 3.62 8.15
C LEU A 68 3.68 3.03 6.93
N ILE A 69 3.15 1.93 6.42
CA ILE A 69 3.71 1.22 5.27
C ILE A 69 2.57 0.97 4.28
N VAL A 70 2.79 1.32 3.01
CA VAL A 70 1.98 0.86 1.88
C VAL A 70 2.91 0.62 0.71
N GLY A 71 2.78 -0.50 0.03
CA GLY A 71 3.54 -0.80 -1.17
C GLY A 71 2.81 -1.78 -2.06
N ASP A 72 3.25 -1.84 -3.30
CA ASP A 72 2.68 -2.69 -4.33
C ASP A 72 3.81 -3.37 -5.11
N VAL A 73 3.78 -4.70 -5.08
CA VAL A 73 4.74 -5.56 -5.75
C VAL A 73 4.36 -5.70 -7.21
N THR A 74 5.34 -5.59 -8.10
CA THR A 74 5.11 -5.71 -9.54
C THR A 74 4.38 -7.01 -9.92
N GLY A 75 3.23 -6.86 -10.57
CA GLY A 75 2.36 -7.96 -10.98
C GLY A 75 1.26 -8.21 -9.96
N HIS A 76 0.47 -9.27 -10.15
CA HIS A 76 -0.64 -9.57 -9.25
C HIS A 76 -0.86 -11.07 -9.08
N GLY A 77 -1.58 -11.47 -8.03
CA GLY A 77 -1.89 -12.87 -7.74
C GLY A 77 -0.72 -13.64 -7.12
N LEU A 78 -0.67 -14.96 -7.34
CA LEU A 78 0.16 -15.88 -6.54
C LEU A 78 1.67 -15.58 -6.54
N HIS A 79 2.23 -15.08 -7.63
CA HIS A 79 3.67 -14.79 -7.67
C HIS A 79 4.00 -13.50 -6.91
N ALA A 80 3.20 -12.45 -7.10
CA ALA A 80 3.31 -11.19 -6.38
C ALA A 80 3.15 -11.42 -4.87
N SER A 81 2.17 -12.25 -4.46
CA SER A 81 1.93 -12.55 -3.04
C SER A 81 3.12 -13.20 -2.32
N VAL A 82 3.96 -13.95 -3.04
CA VAL A 82 5.17 -14.55 -2.47
C VAL A 82 6.20 -13.48 -2.14
N VAL A 83 6.47 -12.57 -3.09
CA VAL A 83 7.43 -11.46 -2.90
C VAL A 83 6.88 -10.49 -1.85
N MET A 84 5.59 -10.18 -1.92
CA MET A 84 4.87 -9.38 -0.93
C MET A 84 5.04 -9.97 0.48
N SER A 85 4.81 -11.28 0.67
CA SER A 85 4.97 -11.93 1.99
C SER A 85 6.42 -11.85 2.51
N MET A 86 7.42 -11.94 1.63
CA MET A 86 8.83 -11.77 2.00
C MET A 86 9.11 -10.33 2.44
N LEU A 87 8.64 -9.35 1.69
CA LEU A 87 8.79 -7.93 1.99
C LEU A 87 8.07 -7.55 3.28
N TYR A 88 6.85 -8.07 3.49
CA TYR A 88 6.10 -7.85 4.72
C TYR A 88 6.92 -8.27 5.94
N GLY A 89 7.45 -9.51 5.94
CA GLY A 89 8.29 -9.99 7.05
C GLY A 89 9.57 -9.18 7.25
N PHE A 90 10.24 -8.81 6.15
CA PHE A 90 11.46 -7.99 6.18
C PHE A 90 11.20 -6.61 6.79
N ILE A 91 10.21 -5.88 6.24
CA ILE A 91 9.87 -4.52 6.63
C ILE A 91 9.34 -4.48 8.05
N HIS A 92 8.47 -5.43 8.41
CA HIS A 92 7.94 -5.51 9.76
C HIS A 92 9.06 -5.73 10.78
N HIS A 93 10.01 -6.62 10.52
CA HIS A 93 11.18 -6.78 11.40
C HIS A 93 12.00 -5.49 11.51
N ALA A 94 12.32 -4.86 10.38
CA ALA A 94 13.12 -3.64 10.35
C ALA A 94 12.42 -2.46 11.06
N ALA A 95 11.09 -2.38 11.00
CA ALA A 95 10.32 -1.37 11.73
C ALA A 95 10.47 -1.54 13.25
N PHE A 96 10.42 -2.79 13.77
CA PHE A 96 10.64 -3.06 15.20
C PHE A 96 12.07 -2.77 15.66
N ASP A 97 13.05 -2.88 14.75
CA ASP A 97 14.43 -2.45 14.98
C ASP A 97 14.60 -0.93 14.85
N GLN A 98 13.52 -0.19 14.60
CA GLN A 98 13.48 1.27 14.48
C GLN A 98 14.41 1.80 13.38
N ILE A 99 14.53 1.03 12.29
CA ILE A 99 15.31 1.45 11.12
C ILE A 99 14.61 2.65 10.46
N GLU A 100 15.38 3.72 10.23
CA GLU A 100 14.89 4.94 9.61
C GLU A 100 14.46 4.71 8.14
N PRO A 101 13.46 5.46 7.60
CA PRO A 101 12.85 5.14 6.31
C PRO A 101 13.83 5.04 5.13
N LYS A 102 14.82 5.92 5.11
CA LYS A 102 15.88 5.91 4.08
C LYS A 102 16.71 4.62 4.11
N GLU A 103 17.09 4.19 5.31
CA GLU A 103 17.92 3.00 5.51
C GLU A 103 17.10 1.74 5.18
N LEU A 104 15.83 1.70 5.58
CA LEU A 104 14.93 0.61 5.19
C LEU A 104 14.85 0.50 3.66
N ALA A 105 14.58 1.61 2.96
CA ALA A 105 14.45 1.60 1.50
C ALA A 105 15.73 1.09 0.81
N ALA A 106 16.91 1.49 1.32
CA ALA A 106 18.18 1.00 0.81
C ALA A 106 18.34 -0.52 1.03
N GLN A 107 17.98 -1.02 2.22
CA GLN A 107 18.07 -2.44 2.55
C GLN A 107 17.07 -3.29 1.74
N VAL A 108 15.83 -2.81 1.56
CA VAL A 108 14.83 -3.47 0.72
C VAL A 108 15.27 -3.50 -0.75
N ASN A 109 15.83 -2.39 -1.26
CA ASN A 109 16.36 -2.35 -2.62
C ASN A 109 17.46 -3.39 -2.83
N ALA A 110 18.42 -3.47 -1.90
CA ALA A 110 19.51 -4.44 -1.95
C ALA A 110 18.99 -5.89 -1.84
N PHE A 111 18.04 -6.14 -0.94
CA PHE A 111 17.39 -7.44 -0.76
C PHE A 111 16.73 -7.92 -2.04
N LEU A 112 15.91 -7.08 -2.68
CA LEU A 112 15.22 -7.40 -3.93
C LEU A 112 16.19 -7.57 -5.11
N SER A 113 17.15 -6.65 -5.25
CA SER A 113 18.14 -6.68 -6.34
C SER A 113 18.93 -7.99 -6.34
N HIS A 114 19.26 -8.50 -5.15
CA HIS A 114 19.97 -9.77 -5.03
C HIS A 114 19.17 -10.98 -5.55
N PHE A 115 17.83 -10.95 -5.48
CA PHE A 115 17.00 -11.97 -6.12
C PHE A 115 16.83 -11.72 -7.62
N ALA A 116 16.64 -10.45 -8.01
CA ALA A 116 16.50 -10.06 -9.41
C ALA A 116 17.71 -10.50 -10.26
N GLU A 117 18.93 -10.34 -9.75
CA GLU A 117 20.18 -10.76 -10.42
C GLU A 117 20.25 -12.26 -10.75
N ARG A 118 19.43 -13.11 -10.09
CA ARG A 118 19.41 -14.56 -10.31
C ARG A 118 18.69 -14.96 -11.59
N SER A 119 17.94 -14.07 -12.22
CA SER A 119 17.19 -14.37 -13.45
C SER A 119 17.03 -13.14 -14.34
N ARG A 120 17.52 -13.23 -15.59
CA ARG A 120 17.28 -12.18 -16.60
C ARG A 120 15.87 -12.19 -17.21
N THR A 121 15.06 -13.19 -16.88
CA THR A 121 13.69 -13.35 -17.43
C THR A 121 12.64 -12.93 -16.41
N PHE A 122 12.98 -12.98 -15.12
CA PHE A 122 12.04 -12.82 -14.01
C PHE A 122 12.52 -11.78 -12.99
N ASP A 123 13.53 -10.99 -13.34
CA ASP A 123 14.09 -9.90 -12.53
C ASP A 123 13.03 -8.87 -12.14
N LEU A 124 12.19 -8.47 -13.11
CA LEU A 124 11.10 -7.51 -12.91
C LEU A 124 10.15 -7.87 -11.76
N TYR A 125 9.91 -9.16 -11.51
CA TYR A 125 8.98 -9.59 -10.45
C TYR A 125 9.55 -9.41 -9.03
N PHE A 126 10.84 -9.10 -8.90
CA PHE A 126 11.47 -8.71 -7.64
C PHE A 126 11.61 -7.19 -7.57
N SER A 127 10.51 -6.47 -7.81
CA SER A 127 10.46 -5.02 -7.65
C SER A 127 9.13 -4.56 -7.06
N THR A 128 9.16 -3.43 -6.38
CA THR A 128 8.01 -2.90 -5.63
C THR A 128 8.02 -1.38 -5.60
N THR A 129 6.85 -0.78 -5.56
CA THR A 129 6.70 0.56 -5.02
C THR A 129 6.61 0.50 -3.50
N LEU A 130 7.00 1.56 -2.80
CA LEU A 130 6.89 1.63 -1.35
C LEU A 130 6.73 3.08 -0.88
N PHE A 131 5.71 3.34 -0.08
CA PHE A 131 5.71 4.42 0.89
C PHE A 131 6.01 3.87 2.29
N MET A 132 6.99 4.46 2.97
CA MET A 132 7.18 4.29 4.41
C MET A 132 7.24 5.66 5.08
N GLY A 133 6.43 5.85 6.12
CA GLY A 133 6.45 7.04 6.96
C GLY A 133 6.60 6.67 8.43
N ILE A 134 7.29 7.49 9.21
CA ILE A 134 7.33 7.43 10.67
C ILE A 134 6.81 8.75 11.21
N ILE A 135 5.76 8.69 12.03
CA ILE A 135 5.16 9.87 12.67
C ILE A 135 5.58 9.88 14.14
N ASP A 136 6.17 10.99 14.57
CA ASP A 136 6.36 11.28 15.99
C ASP A 136 5.05 11.84 16.57
N PRO A 137 4.43 11.16 17.54
CA PRO A 137 3.15 11.57 18.10
C PRO A 137 3.22 12.87 18.92
N THR A 138 4.42 13.28 19.35
CA THR A 138 4.65 14.47 20.19
C THR A 138 4.79 15.72 19.33
N THR A 139 5.49 15.60 18.20
CA THR A 139 5.79 16.73 17.30
C THR A 139 4.85 16.79 16.10
N LEU A 140 4.20 15.66 15.77
CA LEU A 140 3.46 15.44 14.52
C LEU A 140 4.33 15.58 13.26
N GLU A 141 5.65 15.45 13.39
CA GLU A 141 6.53 15.36 12.23
C GLU A 141 6.44 13.96 11.61
N LEU A 142 6.20 13.91 10.31
CA LEU A 142 6.23 12.72 9.48
C LEU A 142 7.54 12.70 8.70
N ASP A 143 8.46 11.82 9.06
CA ASP A 143 9.63 11.48 8.24
C ASP A 143 9.25 10.35 7.29
N TYR A 144 9.53 10.50 5.99
CA TYR A 144 9.07 9.51 5.02
C TYR A 144 10.01 9.29 3.84
N ILE A 145 9.77 8.16 3.18
CA ILE A 145 10.25 7.86 1.84
C ILE A 145 9.10 7.41 0.97
N ASN A 146 9.07 7.90 -0.27
CA ASN A 146 8.18 7.41 -1.31
C ASN A 146 9.04 6.91 -2.49
N ALA A 147 9.27 5.60 -2.52
CA ALA A 147 9.98 4.89 -3.56
C ALA A 147 9.03 4.51 -4.70
N GLY A 148 8.68 5.51 -5.51
CA GLY A 148 7.87 5.37 -6.72
C GLY A 148 6.41 4.96 -6.50
N HIS A 149 5.92 5.00 -5.26
CA HIS A 149 4.51 4.74 -4.95
C HIS A 149 3.65 5.96 -5.30
N VAL A 150 2.34 5.73 -5.52
CA VAL A 150 1.43 6.85 -5.79
C VAL A 150 1.46 7.85 -4.63
N PRO A 151 1.44 9.17 -4.91
CA PRO A 151 1.63 10.18 -3.85
C PRO A 151 0.51 10.12 -2.82
N PRO A 152 0.81 9.91 -1.52
CA PRO A 152 -0.19 10.06 -0.47
C PRO A 152 -0.80 11.45 -0.47
N LEU A 153 -2.07 11.53 -0.05
CA LEU A 153 -2.82 12.77 0.02
C LEU A 153 -2.97 13.21 1.47
N ILE A 154 -2.74 14.48 1.75
CA ILE A 154 -3.03 15.11 3.04
C ILE A 154 -4.12 16.13 2.84
N ARG A 155 -5.28 15.90 3.45
CA ARG A 155 -6.36 16.87 3.54
C ARG A 155 -6.11 17.80 4.73
N ARG A 156 -5.96 19.08 4.43
CA ARG A 156 -5.88 20.18 5.40
C ARG A 156 -7.09 21.12 5.22
N ALA A 157 -7.24 22.10 6.12
CA ALA A 157 -8.30 23.10 6.05
C ALA A 157 -8.25 23.96 4.77
N ASP A 158 -7.08 24.15 4.17
CA ASP A 158 -6.84 25.00 3.01
C ASP A 158 -6.73 24.25 1.68
N GLY A 159 -6.70 22.92 1.70
CA GLY A 159 -6.65 22.11 0.48
C GLY A 159 -6.18 20.69 0.67
N ILE A 160 -5.75 20.07 -0.43
CA ILE A 160 -5.14 18.74 -0.46
C ILE A 160 -3.70 18.87 -0.95
N ILE A 161 -2.78 18.25 -0.22
CA ILE A 161 -1.34 18.23 -0.51
C ILE A 161 -0.97 16.81 -0.94
N GLU A 162 -0.08 16.69 -1.93
CA GLU A 162 0.49 15.42 -2.40
C GLU A 162 1.93 15.26 -1.89
N LEU A 163 2.24 14.11 -1.29
CA LEU A 163 3.62 13.74 -0.91
C LEU A 163 4.31 13.03 -2.09
N SER A 164 4.92 13.82 -2.97
CA SER A 164 5.58 13.34 -4.19
C SER A 164 6.63 12.24 -3.93
N PRO A 165 6.86 11.33 -4.90
CA PRO A 165 7.93 10.36 -4.83
C PRO A 165 9.29 11.01 -4.61
N THR A 166 10.04 10.45 -3.66
CA THR A 166 11.40 10.90 -3.29
C THR A 166 12.46 10.12 -4.05
N THR A 167 12.15 8.91 -4.49
CA THR A 167 13.06 8.04 -5.26
C THR A 167 12.27 7.10 -6.18
N ASN A 168 12.98 6.31 -6.98
CA ASN A 168 12.39 5.33 -7.88
C ASN A 168 11.91 4.07 -7.13
N PRO A 169 11.06 3.24 -7.75
CA PRO A 169 10.71 1.90 -7.24
C PRO A 169 11.94 1.06 -6.87
N LEU A 170 11.78 0.21 -5.85
CA LEU A 170 12.85 -0.61 -5.30
C LEU A 170 12.98 -1.94 -6.06
N GLY A 171 14.20 -2.46 -6.17
CA GLY A 171 14.52 -3.76 -6.77
C GLY A 171 14.62 -3.77 -8.30
N TYR A 172 14.16 -2.71 -8.96
CA TYR A 172 14.25 -2.59 -10.43
C TYR A 172 15.46 -1.78 -10.90
N PHE A 173 15.69 -0.64 -10.27
CA PHE A 173 16.85 0.20 -10.55
C PHE A 173 18.02 -0.24 -9.67
N GLY A 174 19.26 -0.02 -10.13
CA GLY A 174 20.46 -0.39 -9.38
C GLY A 174 20.64 0.45 -8.09
N THR A 175 21.73 1.20 -8.00
CA THR A 175 21.90 2.12 -6.86
C THR A 175 20.91 3.28 -6.95
N LEU A 176 20.17 3.52 -5.88
CA LEU A 176 19.19 4.60 -5.76
C LEU A 176 19.77 5.79 -5.00
N ASP A 177 19.42 7.01 -5.44
CA ASP A 177 19.51 8.19 -4.59
C ASP A 177 18.23 8.28 -3.76
N ILE A 178 18.37 8.37 -2.44
CA ILE A 178 17.27 8.29 -1.48
C ILE A 178 17.37 9.54 -0.60
N PRO A 179 16.82 10.68 -1.07
CA PRO A 179 16.83 11.92 -0.30
C PRO A 179 15.89 11.80 0.90
N PRO A 180 16.24 12.40 2.06
CA PRO A 180 15.32 12.49 3.18
C PRO A 180 14.14 13.42 2.81
N ALA A 181 12.96 13.10 3.31
CA ALA A 181 11.79 13.97 3.21
C ALA A 181 11.03 13.94 4.53
N SER A 182 10.48 15.09 4.90
CA SER A 182 9.62 15.23 6.07
C SER A 182 8.42 16.13 5.77
N PHE A 183 7.39 16.03 6.60
CA PHE A 183 6.20 16.87 6.54
C PHE A 183 5.64 17.10 7.95
N SER A 184 5.35 18.35 8.29
CA SER A 184 4.75 18.70 9.57
C SER A 184 3.22 18.60 9.50
N LEU A 185 2.67 17.56 10.13
CA LEU A 185 1.23 17.36 10.24
C LEU A 185 0.64 18.29 11.30
N GLU A 186 -0.64 18.62 11.13
CA GLU A 186 -1.40 19.46 12.05
C GLU A 186 -2.62 18.72 12.61
N ALA A 187 -3.09 19.15 13.78
CA ALA A 187 -4.36 18.67 14.32
C ALA A 187 -5.50 18.95 13.34
N GLY A 188 -6.27 17.93 13.00
CA GLY A 188 -7.35 17.98 12.02
C GLY A 188 -6.94 17.58 10.61
N ASP A 189 -5.65 17.31 10.34
CA ASP A 189 -5.21 16.74 9.07
C ASP A 189 -5.72 15.29 8.92
N ARG A 190 -6.04 14.91 7.69
CA ARG A 190 -6.30 13.51 7.30
C ARG A 190 -5.28 13.09 6.26
N LEU A 191 -4.44 12.13 6.60
CA LEU A 191 -3.50 11.49 5.69
C LEU A 191 -4.16 10.26 5.04
N LEU A 192 -4.08 10.16 3.72
CA LEU A 192 -4.60 9.05 2.94
C LEU A 192 -3.47 8.46 2.09
N LEU A 193 -3.14 7.20 2.37
CA LEU A 193 -2.33 6.35 1.52
C LEU A 193 -3.24 5.42 0.73
N TYR A 194 -2.88 5.14 -0.51
CA TYR A 194 -3.69 4.36 -1.42
C TYR A 194 -2.79 3.69 -2.44
N THR A 195 -3.26 2.62 -3.07
CA THR A 195 -2.59 2.01 -4.23
C THR A 195 -3.22 2.49 -5.53
N ASP A 196 -2.48 2.35 -6.63
CA ASP A 196 -2.89 2.84 -7.95
C ASP A 196 -4.17 2.17 -8.45
N GLY A 197 -4.47 0.92 -8.05
CA GLY A 197 -5.73 0.24 -8.32
C GLY A 197 -6.99 1.06 -7.97
N ILE A 198 -6.91 1.98 -6.99
CA ILE A 198 -8.00 2.92 -6.69
C ILE A 198 -8.24 3.91 -7.83
N ILE A 199 -7.18 4.57 -8.32
CA ILE A 199 -7.29 5.63 -9.32
C ILE A 199 -7.31 5.09 -10.75
N GLU A 200 -6.76 3.90 -10.96
CA GLU A 200 -6.71 3.21 -12.25
C GLU A 200 -7.96 2.37 -12.52
N ALA A 201 -8.82 2.11 -11.51
CA ALA A 201 -10.07 1.38 -11.65
C ALA A 201 -10.90 1.87 -12.85
N VAL A 202 -11.30 0.93 -13.71
CA VAL A 202 -11.95 1.22 -15.00
C VAL A 202 -13.44 0.88 -14.95
N ASN A 203 -14.28 1.74 -15.53
CA ASN A 203 -15.72 1.48 -15.72
C ASN A 203 -16.01 0.76 -17.06
N PRO A 204 -17.26 0.33 -17.35
CA PRO A 204 -17.57 -0.36 -18.60
C PRO A 204 -17.39 0.48 -19.88
N ALA A 205 -17.28 1.80 -19.75
CA ALA A 205 -16.99 2.71 -20.86
C ALA A 205 -15.47 2.85 -21.14
N GLY A 206 -14.61 2.30 -20.28
CA GLY A 206 -13.16 2.42 -20.39
C GLY A 206 -12.57 3.64 -19.69
N ASP A 207 -13.37 4.41 -18.94
CA ASP A 207 -12.88 5.55 -18.18
C ASP A 207 -12.26 5.10 -16.86
N ARG A 208 -11.16 5.74 -16.46
CA ARG A 208 -10.53 5.57 -15.15
C ARG A 208 -11.25 6.38 -14.07
N PHE A 209 -11.31 5.85 -12.85
CA PHE A 209 -11.87 6.55 -11.69
C PHE A 209 -11.13 7.87 -11.45
N GLY A 210 -9.80 7.81 -11.47
CA GLY A 210 -8.91 8.96 -11.51
C GLY A 210 -8.69 9.64 -10.16
N LEU A 211 -7.56 10.35 -10.07
CA LEU A 211 -7.12 11.05 -8.87
C LEU A 211 -8.09 12.15 -8.42
N GLU A 212 -8.70 12.87 -9.37
CA GLU A 212 -9.60 13.98 -9.05
C GLU A 212 -10.85 13.53 -8.29
N ARG A 213 -11.45 12.38 -8.64
CA ARG A 213 -12.58 11.83 -7.88
C ARG A 213 -12.19 11.39 -6.47
N LEU A 214 -10.98 10.86 -6.32
CA LEU A 214 -10.44 10.52 -5.01
C LEU A 214 -10.22 11.77 -4.15
N LYS A 215 -9.67 12.85 -4.74
CA LYS A 215 -9.52 14.15 -4.08
C LYS A 215 -10.87 14.78 -3.71
N GLU A 216 -11.87 14.69 -4.59
CA GLU A 216 -13.24 15.14 -4.29
C GLU A 216 -13.85 14.40 -3.11
N ALA A 217 -13.69 13.07 -3.06
CA ALA A 217 -14.14 12.25 -1.93
C ALA A 217 -13.40 12.64 -0.64
N LEU A 218 -12.08 12.84 -0.71
CA LEU A 218 -11.25 13.26 0.41
C LEU A 218 -11.59 14.67 0.90
N ALA A 219 -11.91 15.60 0.02
CA ALA A 219 -12.34 16.95 0.37
C ALA A 219 -13.73 16.98 1.05
N GLY A 220 -14.51 15.91 0.92
CA GLY A 220 -15.79 15.75 1.59
C GLY A 220 -15.66 15.74 3.12
N ASN A 221 -16.73 16.16 3.81
CA ASN A 221 -16.76 16.25 5.27
C ASN A 221 -17.35 14.97 5.90
N VAL A 222 -16.73 13.80 5.64
CA VAL A 222 -17.07 12.55 6.33
C VAL A 222 -16.17 12.42 7.56
N PRO A 223 -16.67 12.69 8.79
CA PRO A 223 -15.81 12.80 9.96
C PRO A 223 -15.21 11.47 10.37
N ASP A 224 -15.97 10.38 10.28
CA ASP A 224 -15.51 9.05 10.65
C ASP A 224 -14.60 8.45 9.55
N HIS A 225 -13.40 8.01 9.94
CA HIS A 225 -12.41 7.45 9.04
C HIS A 225 -12.87 6.13 8.39
N LEU A 226 -13.64 5.29 9.09
CA LEU A 226 -14.14 4.04 8.52
C LEU A 226 -15.31 4.30 7.56
N GLU A 227 -16.21 5.22 7.90
CA GLU A 227 -17.27 5.68 7.01
C GLU A 227 -16.68 6.30 5.74
N PHE A 228 -15.59 7.06 5.86
CA PHE A 228 -14.85 7.60 4.72
C PHE A 228 -14.34 6.48 3.79
N LEU A 229 -13.69 5.45 4.34
CA LEU A 229 -13.26 4.28 3.55
C LEU A 229 -14.44 3.57 2.89
N ASP A 230 -15.54 3.37 3.62
CA ASP A 230 -16.75 2.78 3.08
C ASP A 230 -17.34 3.60 1.93
N ARG A 231 -17.28 4.92 2.05
CA ARG A 231 -17.73 5.86 1.04
C ARG A 231 -16.90 5.78 -0.23
N VAL A 232 -15.56 5.83 -0.15
CA VAL A 232 -14.71 5.76 -1.36
C VAL A 232 -14.94 4.44 -2.12
N PHE A 233 -15.06 3.32 -1.42
CA PHE A 233 -15.40 2.04 -2.07
C PHE A 233 -16.84 2.01 -2.61
N ALA A 234 -17.77 2.75 -2.03
CA ALA A 234 -19.12 2.91 -2.60
C ALA A 234 -19.12 3.78 -3.85
N ASP A 235 -18.26 4.80 -3.90
CA ASP A 235 -18.07 5.65 -5.07
C ASP A 235 -17.45 4.85 -6.23
N LEU A 236 -16.47 3.97 -5.97
CA LEU A 236 -15.94 3.02 -6.96
C LEU A 236 -17.04 2.11 -7.54
N ARG A 237 -17.88 1.53 -6.69
CA ARG A 237 -19.02 0.70 -7.15
C ARG A 237 -20.03 1.52 -7.97
N SER A 238 -20.32 2.75 -7.54
CA SER A 238 -21.27 3.63 -8.23
C SER A 238 -20.73 4.14 -9.56
N PHE A 239 -19.42 4.32 -9.66
CA PHE A 239 -18.71 4.61 -10.90
C PHE A 239 -18.79 3.46 -11.91
N GLY A 240 -19.09 2.24 -11.44
CA GLY A 240 -19.15 1.04 -12.25
C GLY A 240 -17.82 0.32 -12.37
N ALA A 241 -16.88 0.55 -11.44
CA ALA A 241 -15.66 -0.24 -11.37
C ALA A 241 -16.00 -1.74 -11.28
N VAL A 242 -15.25 -2.56 -12.00
CA VAL A 242 -15.41 -4.02 -11.98
C VAL A 242 -15.16 -4.60 -10.59
N ASP A 243 -15.88 -5.67 -10.25
CA ASP A 243 -15.75 -6.40 -8.99
C ASP A 243 -15.68 -7.92 -9.29
N PRO A 244 -14.56 -8.61 -8.98
CA PRO A 244 -13.34 -8.09 -8.35
C PRO A 244 -12.61 -7.05 -9.23
N PRO A 245 -11.77 -6.18 -8.64
CA PRO A 245 -11.01 -5.20 -9.41
C PRO A 245 -9.96 -5.88 -10.29
N GLU A 246 -9.45 -5.16 -11.30
CA GLU A 246 -8.37 -5.66 -12.17
C GLU A 246 -7.00 -5.64 -11.47
N ASP A 247 -6.83 -4.70 -10.55
CA ASP A 247 -5.66 -4.58 -9.67
C ASP A 247 -6.07 -4.42 -8.21
N ASP A 248 -5.15 -4.67 -7.29
CA ASP A 248 -5.42 -4.54 -5.87
C ASP A 248 -5.76 -3.09 -5.50
N CYS A 249 -6.82 -2.93 -4.71
CA CYS A 249 -7.34 -1.64 -4.30
C CYS A 249 -7.18 -1.50 -2.78
N THR A 250 -6.20 -0.72 -2.34
CA THR A 250 -5.92 -0.47 -0.92
C THR A 250 -6.10 1.00 -0.57
N LEU A 251 -6.71 1.26 0.59
CA LEU A 251 -6.77 2.57 1.24
C LEU A 251 -6.36 2.42 2.70
N LEU A 252 -5.42 3.26 3.16
CA LEU A 252 -5.08 3.47 4.57
C LEU A 252 -5.29 4.95 4.89
N VAL A 253 -6.12 5.23 5.89
CA VAL A 253 -6.42 6.59 6.35
C VAL A 253 -5.95 6.78 7.78
N VAL A 254 -5.37 7.94 8.07
CA VAL A 254 -4.97 8.38 9.41
C VAL A 254 -5.55 9.76 9.67
N ASP A 255 -6.41 9.84 10.68
CA ASP A 255 -6.95 11.11 11.19
C ASP A 255 -6.11 11.61 12.34
N ILE A 256 -5.54 12.81 12.22
CA ILE A 256 -4.69 13.42 13.23
C ILE A 256 -5.55 14.25 14.18
N HIS A 257 -5.64 13.88 15.45
CA HIS A 257 -6.42 14.59 16.46
C HIS A 257 -5.62 15.70 17.15
N GLY A 258 -4.29 15.57 17.17
CA GLY A 258 -3.37 16.51 17.82
C GLY A 258 -2.26 15.78 18.57
N PRO A 259 -1.19 16.48 18.98
CA PRO A 259 -0.01 15.85 19.56
C PRO A 259 -0.31 15.20 20.93
N VAL A 260 0.45 14.16 21.27
CA VAL A 260 0.51 13.61 22.62
C VAL A 260 1.20 14.63 23.54
N PRO A 261 0.57 15.02 24.66
CA PRO A 261 1.22 15.91 25.63
C PRO A 261 2.47 15.27 26.24
N PRO A 262 3.47 16.09 26.64
CA PRO A 262 4.68 15.60 27.31
C PRO A 262 4.40 15.03 28.71
#